data_AF-X1LW62-F1
#
_entry.id   AF-X1LW62-F1
#
_cell.length_a   1.000
_cell.length_b   1.000
_cell.length_c   1.000
_cell.angle_alpha   90.00
_cell.angle_beta   90.00
_cell.angle_gamma   90.00
#
_symmetry.space_group_name_H-M   'P 1'
#
loop_
_entity.id
_entity.type
_entity.pdbx_description
1 polymer ?
#
loop_
_entity_poly.entity_id
_entity_poly.type
_entity_poly.pdbx_seq_one_letter_code
_entity_poly.pdbx_strand_id
1 'polypeptide(L)' 'MVKEIPLKDLAKVIRSKNAGPFELTIDIIFKDKATYEKVKKTKVLTKELIAKLYHIP' A
#
# COMPACT_ATOMS: atom_id res chain seq x y z
N MET A 1 15.04 -18.38 4.58
CA MET A 1 13.61 -17.99 4.58
C MET A 1 13.55 -16.47 4.53
N VAL A 2 12.87 -15.88 3.56
CA VAL A 2 12.70 -14.42 3.50
C VAL A 2 11.60 -14.08 4.50
N LYS A 3 11.91 -13.22 5.48
CA LYS A 3 10.94 -12.77 6.47
C LYS A 3 9.97 -11.79 5.80
N GLU A 4 8.68 -12.11 5.82
CA GLU A 4 7.64 -11.16 5.43
C GLU A 4 7.57 -10.04 6.48
N ILE A 5 7.56 -8.79 6.00
CA ILE A 5 7.48 -7.61 6.86
C ILE A 5 6.15 -6.91 6.55
N PRO A 6 5.26 -6.74 7.55
CA PRO A 6 4.03 -5.97 7.38
C PRO A 6 4.30 -4.56 6.87
N LEU A 7 3.51 -4.10 5.89
CA LEU A 7 3.68 -2.76 5.31
C LEU A 7 3.54 -1.63 6.33
N LYS A 8 2.69 -1.82 7.35
CA LYS A 8 2.50 -0.87 8.47
C LYS A 8 3.76 -0.67 9.31
N ASP A 9 4.68 -1.62 9.32
CA ASP A 9 5.93 -1.53 10.07
C ASP A 9 6.98 -0.69 9.31
N LEU A 10 6.82 -0.56 7.99
CA LEU A 10 7.66 0.25 7.11
C LEU A 10 7.07 1.65 6.86
N ALA A 11 5.74 1.77 6.82
CA ALA A 11 5.05 3.02 6.59
C ALA A 11 4.99 3.88 7.86
N LYS A 12 5.13 5.19 7.69
CA LYS A 12 4.87 6.18 8.75
C LYS A 12 3.37 6.37 8.96
N VAL A 13 2.61 6.43 7.87
CA VAL A 13 1.16 6.60 7.86
C VAL A 13 0.58 5.75 6.74
N ILE A 14 -0.49 5.03 7.06
CA ILE A 14 -1.37 4.40 6.07
C ILE A 14 -2.75 4.94 6.35
N ARG A 15 -3.38 5.56 5.35
CA ARG A 15 -4.74 6.08 5.48
C ARG A 15 -5.53 5.89 4.20
N SER A 16 -6.83 5.77 4.35
CA SER A 16 -7.78 5.97 3.27
C SER A 16 -8.24 7.43 3.25
N LYS A 17 -8.63 7.90 2.07
CA LYS A 17 -9.34 9.17 1.92
C LYS A 17 -10.37 9.05 0.82
N ASN A 18 -11.51 9.70 1.02
CA ASN A 18 -12.52 9.84 0.00
C ASN A 18 -11.96 10.75 -1.12
N ALA A 19 -11.96 10.25 -2.36
CA ALA A 19 -11.48 10.96 -3.54
C ALA A 19 -12.60 11.27 -4.55
N GLY A 20 -13.86 11.17 -4.11
CA GLY A 20 -15.02 11.48 -4.93
C GLY A 20 -16.17 10.50 -4.64
N PRO A 21 -17.33 10.65 -5.30
CA PRO A 21 -18.48 9.80 -5.03
C PRO A 21 -18.24 8.31 -5.34
N PHE A 22 -17.29 7.99 -6.23
CA PHE A 22 -17.01 6.63 -6.69
C PHE A 22 -15.55 6.19 -6.50
N GLU A 23 -14.70 7.05 -5.93
CA GLU A 23 -13.26 6.81 -5.84
C GLU A 23 -12.80 6.89 -4.39
N LEU A 24 -12.16 5.82 -3.92
CA LEU A 24 -11.41 5.81 -2.67
C LEU A 24 -9.93 5.73 -3.02
N THR A 25 -9.11 6.52 -2.34
CA THR A 25 -7.65 6.45 -2.49
C THR A 25 -7.00 6.05 -1.16
N ILE A 26 -5.87 5.36 -1.27
CA ILE A 26 -5.05 4.95 -0.13
C ILE A 26 -3.71 5.68 -0.25
N ASP A 27 -3.39 6.48 0.77
CA ASP A 27 -2.07 7.10 0.88
C ASP A 27 -1.20 6.23 1.79
N ILE A 28 -0.02 5.82 1.30
CA ILE A 28 1.00 5.09 2.06
C ILE A 28 2.26 5.95 2.10
N ILE A 29 2.51 6.55 3.25
CA ILE A 29 3.58 7.53 3.45
C ILE A 29 4.73 6.87 4.18
N PHE A 30 5.94 6.92 3.62
CA PHE A 30 7.15 6.37 4.22
C PHE A 30 7.99 7.46 4.89
N LYS A 31 8.84 7.07 5.84
CA LYS A 31 9.74 8.01 6.56
C LYS A 31 10.83 8.58 5.65
N ASP A 32 11.27 7.79 4.66
CA ASP A 32 12.37 8.13 3.78
C ASP A 32 12.18 7.57 2.37
N LYS A 33 12.89 8.17 1.41
CA LYS A 33 12.84 7.82 -0.01
C LYS A 33 13.39 6.42 -0.28
N ALA A 34 14.41 5.97 0.46
CA ALA A 34 15.02 4.66 0.21
C ALA A 34 14.05 3.52 0.55
N THR A 35 13.30 3.64 1.65
CA THR A 35 12.24 2.70 2.03
C THR A 35 11.11 2.70 1.00
N TYR A 36 10.64 3.88 0.57
CA TYR A 36 9.65 3.99 -0.50
C TYR A 36 10.09 3.28 -1.79
N GLU A 37 11.30 3.54 -2.27
CA GLU A 37 11.82 2.92 -3.50
C GLU A 37 11.99 1.41 -3.35
N LYS A 38 12.43 0.92 -2.19
CA LYS A 38 12.50 -0.52 -1.90
C LYS A 38 11.12 -1.17 -2.02
N VAL A 39 10.10 -0.62 -1.35
CA VAL A 39 8.74 -1.15 -1.41
C VAL A 39 8.17 -1.06 -2.83
N LYS A 40 8.34 0.09 -3.51
CA LYS A 40 7.87 0.27 -4.89
C LYS A 40 8.45 -0.76 -5.85
N LYS A 41 9.73 -1.11 -5.72
CA LYS A 41 10.40 -2.14 -6.54
C LYS A 41 9.82 -3.54 -6.34
N THR A 42 9.24 -3.84 -5.18
CA THR A 42 8.59 -5.16 -4.96
C THR A 42 7.34 -5.35 -5.81
N LYS A 43 6.71 -4.25 -6.26
CA LYS A 43 5.41 -4.26 -6.95
C LYS A 43 4.33 -5.06 -6.20
N VAL A 44 4.43 -5.16 -4.87
CA VAL A 44 3.48 -5.93 -4.06
C VAL A 44 2.08 -5.33 -4.07
N LEU A 45 1.96 -4.01 -4.24
CA LEU A 45 0.69 -3.31 -4.35
C LEU A 45 0.19 -3.36 -5.80
N THR A 46 -0.65 -4.35 -6.10
CA THR A 46 -1.25 -4.54 -7.43
C THR A 46 -2.77 -4.36 -7.40
N LYS A 47 -3.39 -4.21 -8.57
CA LYS A 47 -4.85 -4.11 -8.69
C LYS A 47 -5.53 -5.35 -8.13
N GLU A 48 -4.97 -6.53 -8.41
CA GLU A 48 -5.47 -7.83 -7.99
C GLU A 48 -5.39 -8.00 -6.47
N LEU A 49 -4.29 -7.54 -5.84
CA LEU A 49 -4.17 -7.54 -4.38
C LEU A 49 -5.26 -6.66 -3.76
N ILE A 50 -5.42 -5.43 -4.25
CA ILE A 50 -6.43 -4.51 -3.71
C ILE A 50 -7.84 -5.07 -3.94
N ALA A 51 -8.13 -5.61 -5.11
CA ALA A 51 -9.42 -6.22 -5.42
C ALA A 51 -9.76 -7.37 -4.45
N LYS A 52 -8.78 -8.27 -4.23
CA LYS A 52 -8.90 -9.37 -3.26
C LYS A 52 -9.16 -8.87 -1.84
N LEU A 53 -8.44 -7.84 -1.38
CA LEU A 53 -8.58 -7.30 -0.02
C LEU A 53 -9.94 -6.65 0.23
N TYR A 54 -10.55 -6.07 -0.80
CA TYR A 54 -11.87 -5.44 -0.72
C TYR A 54 -13.01 -6.37 -1.20
N HIS A 55 -12.70 -7.63 -1.52
CA HIS A 55 -13.64 -8.63 -2.02
C HIS A 55 -14.43 -8.15 -3.26
N ILE A 56 -13.76 -7.45 -4.17
CA ILE A 56 -14.33 -7.02 -5.46
C ILE A 56 -13.82 -7.89 -6.61
N PRO A 57 -14.61 -8.10 -7.69
CA PRO A 57 -14.24 -8.93 -8.84
C PRO A 57 -12.97 -8.47 -9.56
#